data_AF-A0A1F8JHM0-F1
#
_entry.id   AF-A0A1F8JHM0-F1
#
_cell.length_a   1.000
_cell.length_b   1.000
_cell.length_c   1.000
_cell.angle_alpha   90.00
_cell.angle_beta   90.00
_cell.angle_gamma   90.00
#
_symmetry.space_group_name_H-M   'P 1'
#
loop_
_entity.id
_entity.type
_entity.pdbx_description
1 polymer ?
#
loop_
_entity_poly.entity_id
_entity_poly.type
_entity_poly.pdbx_seq_one_letter_code
_entity_poly.pdbx_strand_id
1 'polypeptide(L)'
;MHAAGSNLSNVRIVQTSKVEDDNIVQKYKEINPWGMNVSIDIYGCDVELIKSEEYVKNFLKDLVTFIGMKAYGEPLIKNFGPNPRLFGISALQLIETSSITAHFAPDTKAAHIDIFSCTSFRPHAAGVFCRNYFKATELIISDVVFRY
;
A
#
# COMPACT_ATOMS: atom_id res chain seq x y z
N MET A 1 -16.00 25.79 20.84
CA MET A 1 -16.85 24.58 20.77
C MET A 1 -16.06 23.48 20.09
N HIS A 2 -15.83 22.39 20.82
CA HIS A 2 -15.42 21.04 20.38
C HIS A 2 -14.16 20.89 19.51
N ALA A 3 -13.01 20.84 20.19
CA ALA A 3 -11.89 20.02 19.75
C ALA A 3 -12.23 18.56 20.07
N ALA A 4 -12.52 17.76 19.04
CA ALA A 4 -12.61 16.31 19.19
C ALA A 4 -11.20 15.74 19.08
N GLY A 5 -10.59 15.42 20.22
CA GLY A 5 -9.41 14.58 20.28
C GLY A 5 -9.78 13.19 19.78
N SER A 6 -9.29 12.82 18.59
CA SER A 6 -9.33 11.45 18.11
C SER A 6 -8.28 10.66 18.88
N ASN A 7 -8.75 9.79 19.76
CA ASN A 7 -7.94 8.84 20.52
C ASN A 7 -7.39 7.78 19.54
N LEU A 8 -6.20 8.00 18.97
CA LEU A 8 -5.50 7.06 18.07
C LEU A 8 -4.79 5.93 18.84
N SER A 9 -5.33 5.50 19.99
CA SER A 9 -4.70 4.53 20.91
C SER A 9 -4.71 3.07 20.43
N ASN A 10 -5.05 2.79 19.17
CA ASN A 10 -5.00 1.44 18.59
C ASN A 10 -4.19 1.35 17.29
N VAL A 11 -3.28 2.28 17.01
CA VAL A 11 -2.24 2.04 16.00
C VAL A 11 -1.25 1.05 16.61
N ARG A 12 -1.41 -0.24 16.32
CA ARG A 12 -0.32 -1.20 16.51
C ARG A 12 0.82 -0.71 15.63
N ILE A 13 1.83 -0.10 16.23
CA ILE A 13 3.12 0.09 15.58
C ILE A 13 3.57 -1.31 15.17
N VAL A 14 3.46 -1.61 13.88
CA VAL A 14 3.82 -2.92 13.32
C VAL A 14 5.32 -3.11 13.55
N GLN A 15 5.68 -3.84 14.61
CA GLN A 15 6.99 -4.44 14.69
C GLN A 15 6.99 -5.56 13.65
N THR A 16 7.74 -5.37 12.57
CA THR A 16 7.93 -6.39 11.54
C THR A 16 8.31 -7.70 12.19
N SER A 17 7.50 -8.74 12.01
CA SER A 17 7.94 -10.10 12.32
C SER A 17 8.00 -10.89 11.01
N LYS A 18 9.22 -11.23 10.59
CA LYS A 18 9.45 -12.18 9.49
C LYS A 18 8.64 -13.48 9.69
N VAL A 19 8.39 -13.83 10.95
CA VAL A 19 7.58 -14.99 11.36
C VAL A 19 6.12 -14.86 10.91
N GLU A 20 5.46 -13.72 11.13
CA GLU A 20 4.07 -13.52 10.68
C GLU A 20 3.96 -13.57 9.15
N ASP A 21 4.88 -12.91 8.45
CA ASP A 21 4.93 -12.96 6.98
C ASP A 21 5.16 -14.39 6.46
N ASP A 22 6.10 -15.13 7.05
CA ASP A 22 6.37 -16.51 6.66
C ASP A 22 5.15 -17.41 6.96
N ASN A 23 4.41 -17.17 8.05
CA ASN A 23 3.15 -17.88 8.36
C ASN A 23 2.04 -17.58 7.34
N ILE A 24 1.91 -16.33 6.90
CA ILE A 24 0.92 -15.93 5.87
C ILE A 24 1.23 -16.62 4.54
N VAL A 25 2.50 -16.60 4.13
CA VAL A 25 2.96 -17.27 2.89
C VAL A 25 2.72 -18.77 2.98
N GLN A 26 3.01 -19.39 4.13
CA GLN A 26 2.75 -20.81 4.34
C GLN A 26 1.26 -21.13 4.27
N LYS A 27 0.41 -20.35 4.96
CA LYS A 27 -1.05 -20.52 4.92
C LYS A 27 -1.62 -20.36 3.51
N TYR A 28 -1.12 -19.41 2.71
CA TYR A 28 -1.51 -19.27 1.29
C TYR A 28 -1.25 -20.57 0.52
N LYS A 29 -0.08 -21.19 0.70
CA LYS A 29 0.26 -22.46 0.03
C LYS A 29 -0.63 -23.61 0.47
N GLU A 30 -0.99 -23.66 1.75
CA GLU A 30 -1.82 -24.73 2.31
C GLU A 30 -3.26 -24.67 1.82
N ILE A 31 -3.86 -23.48 1.78
CA ILE A 31 -5.27 -23.31 1.40
C ILE A 31 -5.46 -23.05 -0.10
N ASN A 32 -4.36 -22.77 -0.82
CA ASN A 32 -4.30 -22.51 -2.26
C ASN A 32 -5.46 -21.64 -2.80
N PRO A 33 -5.59 -20.39 -2.30
CA PRO A 33 -6.65 -19.49 -2.74
C PRO A 33 -6.37 -19.00 -4.17
N TRP A 34 -7.38 -18.44 -4.84
CA TRP A 34 -7.19 -17.75 -6.13
C TRP A 34 -6.23 -16.56 -6.00
N GLY A 35 -6.28 -15.86 -4.86
CA GLY A 35 -5.38 -14.75 -4.57
C GLY A 35 -5.49 -14.23 -3.14
N MET A 36 -4.73 -13.18 -2.84
CA MET A 36 -4.76 -12.46 -1.57
C MET A 36 -4.79 -10.96 -1.79
N ASN A 37 -5.49 -10.25 -0.91
CA ASN A 37 -5.53 -8.80 -0.88
C ASN A 37 -5.12 -8.27 0.50
N VAL A 38 -4.36 -7.16 0.48
CA VAL A 38 -3.90 -6.42 1.66
C VAL A 38 -3.97 -4.94 1.36
N SER A 39 -4.51 -4.19 2.32
CA SER A 39 -4.50 -2.72 2.32
C SER A 39 -3.39 -2.21 3.24
N ILE A 40 -2.66 -1.20 2.78
CA ILE A 40 -1.54 -0.56 3.46
C ILE A 40 -1.84 0.93 3.53
N ASP A 41 -1.96 1.46 4.73
CA ASP A 41 -2.08 2.90 4.97
C ASP A 41 -0.80 3.41 5.62
N ILE A 42 -0.23 4.47 5.04
CA ILE A 42 0.93 5.16 5.58
C ILE A 42 0.63 6.63 5.78
N TYR A 43 1.09 7.18 6.91
CA TYR A 43 0.87 8.58 7.29
C TYR A 43 2.18 9.28 7.64
N GLY A 44 2.16 10.61 7.53
CA GLY A 44 3.35 11.43 7.73
C GLY A 44 4.33 11.34 6.56
N CYS A 45 3.83 11.07 5.34
CA CYS A 45 4.64 10.99 4.13
C CYS A 45 5.33 12.32 3.82
N ASP A 46 6.48 12.23 3.16
CA ASP A 46 7.13 13.36 2.50
C ASP A 46 6.23 13.86 1.37
N VAL A 47 5.70 15.08 1.53
CA VAL A 47 4.68 15.66 0.65
C VAL A 47 5.20 15.84 -0.78
N GLU A 48 6.49 16.12 -0.96
CA GLU A 48 7.06 16.32 -2.28
C GLU A 48 7.17 15.00 -3.05
N LEU A 49 7.36 13.88 -2.35
CA LEU A 49 7.41 12.55 -2.95
C LEU A 49 6.01 12.09 -3.41
N ILE A 50 4.99 12.26 -2.57
CA ILE A 50 3.62 11.81 -2.89
C ILE A 50 2.90 12.72 -3.90
N LYS A 51 3.45 13.89 -4.23
CA LYS A 51 2.99 14.78 -5.31
C LYS A 51 3.68 14.52 -6.66
N SER A 52 4.79 13.78 -6.67
CA SER A 52 5.57 13.55 -7.87
C SER A 52 5.05 12.33 -8.64
N GLU A 53 4.41 12.57 -9.79
CA GLU A 53 3.93 11.48 -10.66
C GLU A 53 5.06 10.55 -11.11
N GLU A 54 6.25 11.09 -11.37
CA GLU A 54 7.44 10.29 -11.73
C GLU A 54 7.90 9.42 -10.55
N TYR A 55 7.94 9.98 -9.34
CA TYR A 55 8.33 9.22 -8.16
C TYR A 55 7.32 8.11 -7.84
N VAL A 56 6.02 8.40 -7.95
CA VAL A 56 4.94 7.41 -7.82
C VAL A 56 5.03 6.33 -8.90
N LYS A 57 5.38 6.69 -10.14
CA LYS A 57 5.58 5.72 -11.21
C LYS A 57 6.72 4.76 -10.89
N ASN A 58 7.84 5.26 -10.39
CA ASN A 58 8.99 4.43 -10.00
C ASN A 58 8.64 3.57 -8.77
N PHE A 59 7.94 4.14 -7.79
CA PHE A 59 7.41 3.39 -6.64
C PHE A 59 6.60 2.17 -7.07
N LEU A 60 5.67 2.31 -8.02
CA LEU A 60 4.87 1.18 -8.48
C LEU A 60 5.72 0.10 -9.13
N LYS A 61 6.70 0.48 -9.97
CA LYS A 61 7.63 -0.47 -10.61
C LYS A 61 8.48 -1.23 -9.58
N ASP A 62 8.98 -0.50 -8.59
CA ASP A 62 9.80 -1.08 -7.52
C ASP A 62 8.97 -1.95 -6.58
N LEU A 63 7.72 -1.56 -6.27
CA LEU A 63 6.81 -2.37 -5.47
C LEU A 63 6.46 -3.68 -6.17
N VAL A 64 6.17 -3.65 -7.47
CA VAL A 64 5.94 -4.85 -8.28
C VAL A 64 7.14 -5.81 -8.20
N THR A 65 8.34 -5.27 -8.36
CA THR A 65 9.59 -6.04 -8.24
C THR A 65 9.76 -6.61 -6.83
N PHE A 66 9.50 -5.80 -5.81
CA PHE A 66 9.66 -6.16 -4.40
C PHE A 66 8.75 -7.32 -3.99
N ILE A 67 7.49 -7.32 -4.46
CA ILE A 67 6.54 -8.41 -4.17
C ILE A 67 6.73 -9.63 -5.08
N GLY A 68 7.71 -9.61 -5.99
CA GLY A 68 8.00 -10.72 -6.90
C GLY A 68 6.96 -10.91 -8.00
N MET A 69 6.22 -9.86 -8.36
CA MET A 69 5.22 -9.89 -9.43
C MET A 69 5.80 -9.29 -10.71
N LYS A 70 5.05 -9.45 -11.81
CA LYS A 70 5.38 -8.87 -13.11
C LYS A 70 4.33 -7.85 -13.51
N ALA A 71 4.79 -6.67 -13.94
CA ALA A 71 3.92 -5.60 -14.41
C ALA A 71 3.26 -5.98 -15.74
N TYR A 72 2.00 -5.60 -15.90
CA TYR A 72 1.27 -5.66 -17.15
C TYR A 72 1.05 -4.24 -17.68
N GLY A 73 1.90 -3.83 -18.63
CA GLY A 73 1.87 -2.48 -19.19
C GLY A 73 2.33 -1.39 -18.22
N GLU A 74 2.18 -0.14 -18.66
CA GLU A 74 2.54 1.04 -17.87
C GLU A 74 1.42 1.40 -16.87
N PRO A 75 1.75 1.97 -15.71
CA PRO A 75 0.75 2.37 -14.73
C PRO A 75 -0.12 3.51 -15.25
N LEU A 76 -1.42 3.47 -14.92
CA LEU A 76 -2.33 4.60 -15.08
C LEU A 76 -2.18 5.51 -13.88
N ILE A 77 -1.71 6.74 -14.10
CA ILE A 77 -1.50 7.76 -13.06
C ILE A 77 -2.33 8.99 -13.43
N LYS A 78 -3.10 9.51 -12.47
CA LYS A 78 -3.91 10.72 -12.63
C LYS A 78 -3.82 11.56 -11.36
N ASN A 79 -3.49 12.84 -11.51
CA ASN A 79 -3.55 13.81 -10.43
C ASN A 79 -4.81 14.68 -10.55
N PHE A 80 -5.78 14.50 -9.66
CA PHE A 80 -7.07 15.15 -9.76
C PHE A 80 -7.79 15.22 -8.40
N GLY A 81 -8.86 16.03 -8.35
CA GLY A 81 -9.77 16.11 -7.21
C GLY A 81 -10.49 17.46 -7.15
N PRO A 82 -11.72 17.51 -6.62
CA PRO A 82 -12.55 18.72 -6.66
C PRO A 82 -12.20 19.75 -5.56
N ASN A 83 -11.40 19.38 -4.57
CA ASN A 83 -11.00 20.25 -3.45
C ASN A 83 -9.69 19.73 -2.82
N PRO A 84 -8.98 20.54 -2.00
CA PRO A 84 -7.68 20.16 -1.44
C PRO A 84 -7.67 18.82 -0.70
N ARG A 85 -8.72 18.51 0.07
CA ARG A 85 -8.84 17.25 0.81
C ARG A 85 -8.91 16.02 -0.09
N LEU A 86 -9.47 16.17 -1.28
CA LEU A 86 -9.67 15.09 -2.27
C LEU A 86 -8.69 15.19 -3.45
N PHE A 87 -7.82 16.20 -3.48
CA PHE A 87 -6.87 16.42 -4.56
C PHE A 87 -5.60 15.61 -4.30
N GLY A 88 -5.18 14.85 -5.31
CA GLY A 88 -3.92 14.12 -5.26
C GLY A 88 -3.80 13.09 -6.38
N ILE A 89 -2.74 12.28 -6.29
CA ILE A 89 -2.48 11.25 -7.28
C ILE A 89 -3.31 10.01 -6.96
N SER A 90 -4.06 9.52 -7.93
CA SER A 90 -4.55 8.14 -7.95
C SER A 90 -3.80 7.37 -9.02
N ALA A 91 -3.38 6.15 -8.68
CA ALA A 91 -2.60 5.31 -9.55
C ALA A 91 -3.09 3.85 -9.55
N LEU A 92 -2.95 3.19 -10.70
CA LEU A 92 -3.25 1.79 -10.91
C LEU A 92 -2.10 1.16 -11.71
N GLN A 93 -1.50 0.11 -11.17
CA GLN A 93 -0.57 -0.76 -11.90
C GLN A 93 -1.22 -2.14 -12.02
N LEU A 94 -1.54 -2.54 -13.26
CA LEU A 94 -1.86 -3.93 -13.53
C LEU A 94 -0.59 -4.78 -13.36
N ILE A 95 -0.74 -5.93 -12.73
CA ILE A 95 0.27 -6.97 -12.65
C ILE A 95 -0.32 -8.24 -13.27
N GLU A 96 0.50 -9.25 -13.60
CA GLU A 96 -0.01 -10.44 -14.28
C GLU A 96 -1.20 -11.06 -13.50
N THR A 97 -2.39 -11.01 -14.12
CA THR A 97 -3.69 -11.45 -13.58
C THR A 97 -4.17 -10.80 -12.27
N SER A 98 -3.67 -9.61 -11.91
CA SER A 98 -4.09 -8.89 -10.69
C SER A 98 -3.73 -7.39 -10.71
N SER A 99 -3.71 -6.67 -9.58
CA SER A 99 -3.52 -5.21 -9.58
C SER A 99 -2.99 -4.62 -8.28
N ILE A 100 -2.26 -3.51 -8.41
CA ILE A 100 -1.94 -2.58 -7.31
C ILE A 100 -2.69 -1.28 -7.56
N THR A 101 -3.43 -0.78 -6.57
CA THR A 101 -4.02 0.57 -6.57
C THR A 101 -3.40 1.40 -5.48
N ALA A 102 -3.22 2.70 -5.73
CA ALA A 102 -2.67 3.61 -4.75
C ALA A 102 -3.32 5.01 -4.87
N HIS A 103 -3.62 5.61 -3.72
CA HIS A 103 -4.12 6.97 -3.61
C HIS A 103 -3.20 7.77 -2.69
N PHE A 104 -2.72 8.91 -3.18
CA PHE A 104 -1.79 9.79 -2.50
C PHE A 104 -2.49 11.10 -2.17
N ALA A 105 -2.57 11.43 -0.88
CA ALA A 105 -3.32 12.57 -0.36
C ALA A 105 -2.36 13.58 0.31
N PRO A 106 -1.90 14.62 -0.42
CA PRO A 106 -0.98 15.62 0.11
C PRO A 106 -1.51 16.41 1.30
N ASP A 107 -2.81 16.67 1.35
CA ASP A 107 -3.48 17.43 2.43
C ASP A 107 -3.31 16.74 3.80
N THR A 108 -3.47 15.41 3.82
CA THR A 108 -3.34 14.59 5.02
C THR A 108 -1.95 13.94 5.18
N LYS A 109 -1.04 14.20 4.23
CA LYS A 109 0.30 13.56 4.16
C LYS A 109 0.20 12.04 4.21
N ALA A 110 -0.77 11.47 3.51
CA ALA A 110 -1.08 10.05 3.56
C ALA A 110 -0.97 9.39 2.18
N ALA A 111 -0.73 8.08 2.17
CA ALA A 111 -0.94 7.24 1.02
C ALA A 111 -1.67 5.95 1.43
N HIS A 112 -2.59 5.53 0.57
CA HIS A 112 -3.45 4.36 0.74
C HIS A 112 -3.18 3.42 -0.43
N ILE A 113 -2.66 2.22 -0.16
CA ILE A 113 -2.19 1.28 -1.18
C ILE A 113 -2.89 -0.06 -0.98
N ASP A 114 -3.52 -0.58 -2.03
CA ASP A 114 -4.03 -1.94 -2.05
C ASP A 114 -3.21 -2.80 -2.98
N ILE A 115 -2.80 -3.97 -2.49
CA ILE A 115 -2.11 -4.99 -3.27
C ILE A 115 -3.06 -6.17 -3.38
N PHE A 116 -3.57 -6.42 -4.58
CA PHE A 116 -4.28 -7.66 -4.90
C PHE A 116 -3.36 -8.50 -5.78
N SER A 117 -3.05 -9.72 -5.34
CA SER A 117 -2.11 -10.62 -6.02
C SER A 117 -2.67 -12.03 -6.13
N CYS A 118 -2.45 -12.68 -7.27
CA CYS A 118 -2.71 -14.12 -7.48
C CYS A 118 -1.56 -15.02 -6.97
N THR A 119 -0.53 -14.43 -6.35
CA THR A 119 0.56 -15.14 -5.68
C THR A 119 0.76 -14.61 -4.26
N SER A 120 1.31 -15.45 -3.38
CA SER A 120 1.63 -15.03 -2.01
C SER A 120 2.75 -13.99 -2.00
N PHE A 121 2.60 -12.94 -1.20
CA PHE A 121 3.68 -11.99 -0.87
C PHE A 121 3.75 -11.78 0.65
N ARG A 122 4.78 -11.05 1.10
CA ARG A 122 5.01 -10.73 2.51
C ARG A 122 4.41 -9.35 2.86
N PRO A 123 3.21 -9.28 3.44
CA PRO A 123 2.51 -8.01 3.61
C PRO A 123 3.17 -7.06 4.59
N HIS A 124 3.77 -7.54 5.69
CA HIS A 124 4.44 -6.66 6.64
C HIS A 124 5.72 -6.07 6.03
N ALA A 125 6.49 -6.88 5.30
CA ALA A 125 7.62 -6.40 4.51
C ALA A 125 7.20 -5.38 3.44
N ALA A 126 6.10 -5.62 2.72
CA ALA A 126 5.57 -4.69 1.72
C ALA A 126 5.10 -3.36 2.35
N GLY A 127 4.44 -3.41 3.51
CA GLY A 127 4.06 -2.22 4.27
C GLY A 127 5.26 -1.37 4.69
N VAL A 128 6.34 -2.01 5.18
CA VAL A 128 7.58 -1.30 5.52
C VAL A 128 8.28 -0.74 4.30
N PHE A 129 8.28 -1.48 3.18
CA PHE A 129 8.75 -0.96 1.90
C PHE A 129 8.01 0.34 1.54
N CYS A 130 6.67 0.33 1.52
CA CYS A 130 5.86 1.52 1.23
C CYS A 130 6.16 2.68 2.18
N ARG A 131 6.18 2.41 3.50
CA ARG A 131 6.47 3.42 4.52
C ARG A 131 7.84 4.08 4.28
N ASN A 132 8.88 3.28 4.07
CA ASN A 132 10.23 3.78 3.87
C ASN A 132 10.35 4.54 2.54
N TYR A 133 9.69 4.07 1.48
CA TYR A 133 9.72 4.68 0.15
C TYR A 133 9.23 6.13 0.18
N PHE A 134 8.18 6.42 0.97
CA PHE A 134 7.63 7.77 1.11
C PHE A 134 8.04 8.50 2.40
N LYS A 135 9.04 7.95 3.13
CA LYS A 135 9.52 8.47 4.43
C LYS A 135 8.40 8.72 5.44
N ALA A 136 7.37 7.89 5.41
CA ALA A 136 6.24 7.98 6.32
C ALA A 136 6.63 7.62 7.75
N THR A 137 5.95 8.21 8.73
CA THR A 137 6.20 7.99 10.15
C THR A 137 5.33 6.89 10.74
N GLU A 138 4.17 6.63 10.13
CA GLU A 138 3.20 5.66 10.60
C GLU A 138 2.83 4.66 9.50
N LEU A 139 2.46 3.46 9.91
CA LEU A 139 2.11 2.34 9.04
C LEU A 139 1.00 1.52 9.69
N ILE A 140 -0.08 1.31 8.96
CA ILE A 140 -1.18 0.41 9.27
C ILE A 140 -1.30 -0.60 8.13
N ILE A 141 -1.48 -1.87 8.48
CA ILE A 141 -1.65 -2.96 7.52
C ILE A 141 -2.93 -3.69 7.90
N SER A 142 -3.80 -3.95 6.93
CA SER A 142 -5.01 -4.75 7.15
C SER A 142 -4.67 -6.21 7.44
N ASP A 143 -5.64 -6.95 7.98
CA ASP A 143 -5.59 -8.41 7.89
C ASP A 143 -5.57 -8.85 6.41
N VAL A 144 -4.96 -10.01 6.16
CA VAL A 144 -4.92 -10.61 4.83
C VAL A 144 -6.28 -11.19 4.48
N VAL A 145 -6.84 -10.76 3.35
CA VAL A 145 -8.06 -11.33 2.78
C VAL A 145 -7.68 -12.32 1.68
N PHE A 146 -7.84 -13.62 1.95
CA PHE A 146 -7.74 -14.66 0.91
C PHE A 146 -9.01 -14.67 0.05
N ARG A 147 -8.85 -14.91 -1.26
CA ARG A 147 -9.92 -14.89 -2.26
C ARG A 147 -10.00 -16.27 -2.92
N TYR A 148 -11.20 -16.83 -3.06
CA TYR A 148 -11.44 -18.18 -3.60
C TYR A 148 -12.27 -18.11 -4.87
#